data_AF-A0A844GDQ8-F1
#
_entry.id   AF-A0A844GDQ8-F1
#
_cell.length_a   1.000
_cell.length_b   1.000
_cell.length_c   1.000
_cell.angle_alpha   90.00
_cell.angle_beta   90.00
_cell.angle_gamma   90.00
#
_symmetry.space_group_name_H-M   'P 1'
#
loop_
_entity.id
_entity.type
_entity.pdbx_description
1 polymer ?
#
loop_
_entity_poly.entity_id
_entity_poly.type
_entity_poly.pdbx_seq_one_letter_code
_entity_poly.pdbx_strand_id
1 'polypeptide(L)'
;MPGWRGTPTRETLKGGVMSKIKQLHSRVGNPDLSHWNDRKTFALYEAAMLTVGIDPLEIDPADWLNYIRRRKHPNWKHAAMVLRAMCEAICEGSMVVIKVYIWEGQFDEYAQPVDADSLELSDAGRIATIETLITRKALLDWYLKNGYAERKQNVSIPQKQAPKSSSAVLENDRQQSTPLLIENKIRGCTGEKIYRAISQFPDEFPSYSENPPPLDKKIRPWLQEELECDAREQHVLGKLVSEHFGLKKRT
;
A
#
# COMPACT_ATOMS: atom_id res chain seq x y z
N MET A 1 -19.61 -46.48 32.39
CA MET A 1 -20.43 -45.27 32.65
C MET A 1 -19.51 -44.18 33.20
N PRO A 2 -19.77 -42.88 32.97
CA PRO A 2 -20.14 -42.25 31.70
C PRO A 2 -19.53 -40.83 31.50
N GLY A 3 -19.62 -40.32 30.25
CA GLY A 3 -19.77 -38.89 29.92
C GLY A 3 -18.52 -38.03 30.05
N TRP A 4 -18.12 -37.24 29.06
CA TRP A 4 -18.95 -36.25 28.39
C TRP A 4 -18.46 -36.00 26.96
N ARG A 5 -19.40 -36.08 26.01
CA ARG A 5 -19.28 -35.48 24.69
C ARG A 5 -19.43 -33.97 24.85
N GLY A 6 -18.45 -33.22 24.38
CA GLY A 6 -18.62 -31.84 23.94
C GLY A 6 -18.20 -31.78 22.49
N THR A 7 -19.12 -32.05 21.57
CA THR A 7 -18.96 -31.64 20.17
C THR A 7 -18.88 -30.12 20.15
N PRO A 8 -17.86 -29.50 19.54
CA PRO A 8 -17.96 -28.08 19.21
C PRO A 8 -19.05 -27.96 18.16
N THR A 9 -20.12 -27.31 18.57
CA THR A 9 -21.23 -26.90 17.73
C THR A 9 -20.68 -26.19 16.50
N ARG A 10 -21.18 -26.62 15.34
CA ARG A 10 -20.88 -26.06 14.02
C ARG A 10 -21.49 -24.66 13.96
N GLU A 11 -20.84 -23.68 14.61
CA GLU A 11 -21.21 -22.28 14.44
C GLU A 11 -20.79 -21.84 13.04
N THR A 12 -21.82 -21.63 12.23
CA THR A 12 -21.84 -20.85 11.00
C THR A 12 -21.13 -19.51 11.18
N LEU A 13 -19.83 -19.47 10.93
CA LEU A 13 -19.15 -18.23 10.57
C LEU A 13 -19.31 -18.05 9.07
N LYS A 14 -20.07 -17.02 8.69
CA LYS A 14 -19.84 -16.28 7.44
C LYS A 14 -18.41 -15.73 7.51
N GLY A 15 -17.44 -16.59 7.25
CA GLY A 15 -16.03 -16.31 7.43
C GLY A 15 -15.55 -15.42 6.30
N GLY A 16 -15.61 -14.11 6.50
CA GLY A 16 -14.63 -13.25 5.85
C GLY A 16 -13.26 -13.82 6.20
N VAL A 17 -12.45 -14.13 5.18
CA VAL A 17 -11.05 -14.49 5.41
C VAL A 17 -10.46 -13.38 6.28
N MET A 18 -9.74 -13.75 7.33
CA MET A 18 -9.07 -12.80 8.20
C MET A 18 -7.63 -12.66 7.70
N SER A 19 -7.16 -11.44 7.50
CA SER A 19 -5.82 -11.21 6.97
C SER A 19 -4.74 -11.83 7.88
N LYS A 20 -3.63 -12.29 7.29
CA LYS A 20 -2.55 -12.96 8.04
C LYS A 20 -1.99 -12.09 9.16
N ILE A 21 -1.90 -10.76 8.97
CA ILE A 21 -1.48 -9.83 10.03
C ILE A 21 -2.43 -9.91 11.23
N LYS A 22 -3.75 -9.87 11.02
CA LYS A 22 -4.74 -9.98 12.10
C LYS A 22 -4.62 -11.33 12.82
N GLN A 23 -4.41 -12.42 12.09
CA GLN A 23 -4.18 -13.73 12.68
C GLN A 23 -2.92 -13.74 13.56
N LEU A 24 -1.82 -13.13 13.09
CA LEU A 24 -0.56 -13.05 13.85
C LEU A 24 -0.72 -12.20 15.10
N HIS A 25 -1.35 -11.03 15.00
CA HIS A 25 -1.61 -10.13 16.12
C HIS A 25 -2.50 -10.79 17.18
N SER A 26 -3.49 -11.58 16.77
CA SER A 26 -4.37 -12.30 17.70
C SER A 26 -3.63 -13.30 18.59
N ARG A 27 -2.54 -13.91 18.10
CA ARG A 27 -1.72 -14.88 18.86
C ARG A 27 -0.98 -14.26 20.04
N VAL A 28 -0.83 -12.94 20.04
CA VAL A 28 -0.06 -12.19 21.05
C VAL A 28 -0.95 -11.23 21.85
N GLY A 29 -2.27 -11.34 21.70
CA GLY A 29 -3.23 -10.54 22.48
C GLY A 29 -3.60 -9.21 21.85
N ASN A 30 -3.43 -9.02 20.53
CA ASN A 30 -3.72 -7.78 19.80
C ASN A 30 -2.98 -6.57 20.39
N PRO A 31 -1.66 -6.49 20.18
CA PRO A 31 -0.83 -5.46 20.76
C PRO A 31 -1.21 -4.10 20.18
N ASP A 32 -1.19 -3.07 21.01
CA ASP A 32 -1.37 -1.70 20.54
C ASP A 32 -0.10 -1.23 19.84
N LEU A 33 -0.20 -1.00 18.52
CA LEU A 33 0.87 -0.49 17.66
C LEU A 33 0.46 0.83 17.01
N SER A 34 -0.56 1.51 17.55
CA SER A 34 -1.12 2.72 16.95
C SER A 34 -0.14 3.89 16.89
N HIS A 35 0.84 3.95 17.80
CA HIS A 35 1.93 4.94 17.80
C HIS A 35 2.84 4.85 16.58
N TRP A 36 2.84 3.73 15.87
CA TRP A 36 3.58 3.59 14.62
C TRP A 36 2.85 4.18 13.41
N ASN A 37 1.58 4.60 13.53
CA ASN A 37 0.75 5.01 12.39
C ASN A 37 1.26 6.24 11.63
N ASP A 38 1.91 7.17 12.32
CA ASP A 38 2.41 8.40 11.70
C ASP A 38 3.75 8.22 10.97
N ARG A 39 4.43 7.09 11.24
CA ARG A 39 5.73 6.81 10.65
C ARG A 39 5.59 6.44 9.16
N LYS A 40 6.37 7.12 8.32
CA LYS A 40 6.32 6.98 6.86
C LYS A 40 7.35 5.99 6.31
N THR A 41 8.41 5.74 7.08
CA THR A 41 9.54 4.93 6.67
C THR A 41 9.94 3.98 7.79
N PHE A 42 10.31 2.76 7.41
CA PHE A 42 10.66 1.69 8.35
C PHE A 42 11.99 1.08 7.93
N ALA A 43 12.80 0.72 8.93
CA ALA A 43 13.84 -0.26 8.71
C ALA A 43 13.19 -1.65 8.45
N LEU A 44 13.91 -2.55 7.78
CA LEU A 44 13.36 -3.87 7.46
C LEU A 44 13.03 -4.67 8.72
N TYR A 45 13.88 -4.60 9.75
CA TYR A 45 13.61 -5.30 11.01
C TYR A 45 12.34 -4.75 11.70
N GLU A 46 12.13 -3.42 11.70
CA GLU A 46 10.92 -2.79 12.25
C GLU A 46 9.68 -3.32 11.52
N ALA A 47 9.72 -3.33 10.18
CA ALA A 47 8.61 -3.80 9.36
C ALA A 47 8.29 -5.27 9.63
N ALA A 48 9.31 -6.13 9.74
CA ALA A 48 9.14 -7.55 10.05
C ALA A 48 8.52 -7.80 11.43
N MET A 49 8.93 -7.02 12.44
CA MET A 49 8.40 -7.09 13.79
C MET A 49 6.95 -6.61 13.88
N LEU A 50 6.65 -5.45 13.27
CA LEU A 50 5.30 -4.89 13.24
C LEU A 50 4.32 -5.84 12.51
N THR A 51 4.79 -6.53 11.46
CA THR A 51 4.00 -7.55 10.74
C THR A 51 3.44 -8.61 11.69
N VAL A 52 4.21 -8.97 12.73
CA VAL A 52 3.90 -10.08 13.62
C VAL A 52 3.40 -9.65 15.01
N GLY A 53 3.14 -8.36 15.20
CA GLY A 53 2.62 -7.83 16.46
C GLY A 53 3.70 -7.65 17.53
N ILE A 54 4.92 -7.30 17.14
CA ILE A 54 5.99 -6.96 18.09
C ILE A 54 6.32 -5.49 17.91
N ASP A 55 6.42 -4.74 19.01
CA ASP A 55 6.86 -3.34 18.99
C ASP A 55 8.39 -3.25 18.93
N PRO A 56 8.98 -2.70 17.85
CA PRO A 56 10.42 -2.47 17.76
C PRO A 56 10.98 -1.52 18.83
N LEU A 57 10.19 -0.62 19.43
CA LEU A 57 10.68 0.31 20.45
C LEU A 57 11.08 -0.36 21.77
N GLU A 58 10.62 -1.59 22.00
CA GLU A 58 10.92 -2.34 23.23
C GLU A 58 12.23 -3.15 23.15
N ILE A 59 12.94 -3.07 22.02
CA ILE A 59 13.96 -4.05 21.63
C ILE A 59 15.18 -3.35 21.04
N ASP A 60 16.37 -3.78 21.46
CA ASP A 60 17.62 -3.37 20.85
C ASP A 60 17.69 -3.88 19.39
N PRO A 61 17.83 -2.99 18.39
CA PRO A 61 17.94 -3.39 16.98
C PRO A 61 19.07 -4.36 16.71
N ALA A 62 20.19 -4.31 17.45
CA ALA A 62 21.34 -5.18 17.20
C ALA A 62 21.10 -6.63 17.66
N ASP A 63 20.22 -6.85 18.65
CA ASP A 63 19.97 -8.17 19.25
C ASP A 63 18.52 -8.66 19.07
N TRP A 64 17.73 -7.97 18.23
CA TRP A 64 16.26 -8.12 18.22
C TRP A 64 15.80 -9.58 18.06
N LEU A 65 16.43 -10.35 17.16
CA LEU A 65 16.03 -11.73 16.89
C LEU A 65 16.34 -12.66 18.07
N ASN A 66 17.50 -12.51 18.70
CA ASN A 66 17.87 -13.30 19.87
C ASN A 66 16.99 -12.91 21.07
N TYR A 67 16.70 -11.62 21.23
CA TYR A 67 15.83 -11.12 22.27
C TYR A 67 14.44 -11.77 22.20
N ILE A 68 13.76 -11.70 21.04
CA ILE A 68 12.42 -12.27 20.89
C ILE A 68 12.42 -13.81 20.97
N ARG A 69 13.51 -14.46 20.53
CA ARG A 69 13.69 -15.91 20.64
C ARG A 69 13.83 -16.35 22.10
N ARG A 70 14.66 -15.64 22.89
CA ARG A 70 14.85 -15.91 24.32
C ARG A 70 13.57 -15.73 25.12
N ARG A 71 12.76 -14.74 24.76
CA ARG A 71 11.41 -14.54 25.33
C ARG A 71 10.34 -15.50 24.82
N LYS A 72 10.70 -16.44 23.93
CA LYS A 72 9.78 -17.42 23.34
C LYS A 72 8.53 -16.78 22.72
N HIS A 73 8.69 -15.60 22.12
CA HIS A 73 7.56 -14.88 21.52
C HIS A 73 6.87 -15.76 20.45
N PRO A 74 5.55 -15.97 20.47
CA PRO A 74 4.89 -17.01 19.66
C PRO A 74 5.09 -16.81 18.15
N ASN A 75 5.34 -15.57 17.70
CA ASN A 75 5.58 -15.26 16.29
C ASN A 75 7.05 -15.03 15.92
N TRP A 76 8.03 -15.37 16.78
CA TRP A 76 9.46 -15.09 16.48
C TRP A 76 9.94 -15.70 15.16
N LYS A 77 9.49 -16.93 14.82
CA LYS A 77 9.81 -17.58 13.55
C LYS A 77 9.19 -16.84 12.36
N HIS A 78 7.97 -16.31 12.53
CA HIS A 78 7.33 -15.53 11.49
C HIS A 78 8.08 -14.21 11.26
N ALA A 79 8.55 -13.54 12.31
CA ALA A 79 9.34 -12.32 12.17
C ALA A 79 10.62 -12.58 11.36
N ALA A 80 11.35 -13.65 11.71
CA ALA A 80 12.56 -14.05 11.00
C ALA A 80 12.29 -14.38 9.52
N MET A 81 11.21 -15.10 9.22
CA MET A 81 10.87 -15.45 7.84
C MET A 81 10.34 -14.26 7.03
N VAL A 82 9.59 -13.35 7.65
CA VAL A 82 9.16 -12.10 7.01
C VAL A 82 10.38 -11.27 6.63
N LEU A 83 11.36 -11.12 7.53
CA LEU A 83 12.56 -10.36 7.24
C LEU A 83 13.34 -10.95 6.07
N ARG A 84 13.56 -12.28 6.07
CA ARG A 84 14.23 -12.97 4.96
C ARG A 84 13.50 -12.77 3.63
N ALA A 85 12.18 -12.94 3.64
CA ALA A 85 11.37 -12.75 2.44
C ALA A 85 11.38 -11.29 1.94
N MET A 86 11.50 -10.31 2.83
CA MET A 86 11.69 -8.91 2.43
C MET A 86 13.06 -8.69 1.78
N CYS A 87 14.13 -9.25 2.35
CA CYS A 87 15.47 -9.19 1.74
C CYS A 87 15.50 -9.83 0.35
N GLU A 88 14.92 -11.03 0.20
CA GLU A 88 14.78 -11.70 -1.10
C GLU A 88 13.95 -10.85 -2.08
N ALA A 89 12.83 -10.27 -1.63
CA ALA A 89 12.00 -9.42 -2.47
C ALA A 89 12.70 -8.14 -2.95
N ILE A 90 13.67 -7.62 -2.18
CA ILE A 90 14.51 -6.50 -2.59
C ILE A 90 15.47 -6.93 -3.70
N CYS A 91 16.19 -8.04 -3.51
CA CYS A 91 17.09 -8.60 -4.52
C CYS A 91 16.36 -8.98 -5.82
N GLU A 92 15.10 -9.40 -5.74
CA GLU A 92 14.27 -9.68 -6.92
C GLU A 92 13.68 -8.42 -7.58
N GLY A 93 13.90 -7.23 -7.01
CA GLY A 93 13.28 -5.98 -7.46
C GLY A 93 11.76 -5.92 -7.24
N SER A 94 11.21 -6.83 -6.42
CA SER A 94 9.78 -6.98 -6.19
C SER A 94 9.27 -6.18 -4.99
N MET A 95 10.18 -5.58 -4.22
CA MET A 95 9.91 -4.64 -3.13
C MET A 95 10.69 -3.33 -3.32
N VAL A 96 9.98 -2.22 -3.42
CA VAL A 96 10.60 -0.90 -3.60
C VAL A 96 11.16 -0.39 -2.26
N VAL A 97 12.42 0.05 -2.31
CA VAL A 97 13.23 0.53 -1.20
C VAL A 97 13.63 1.98 -1.44
N ILE A 98 13.81 2.75 -0.37
CA ILE A 98 14.35 4.11 -0.46
C ILE A 98 15.86 4.06 -0.63
N LYS A 99 16.50 3.21 0.18
CA LYS A 99 17.94 3.05 0.24
C LYS A 99 18.24 1.65 0.76
N VAL A 100 19.10 0.92 0.06
CA VAL A 100 19.60 -0.38 0.50
C VAL A 100 21.01 -0.22 1.01
N TYR A 101 21.31 -0.95 2.08
CA TYR A 101 22.64 -1.08 2.61
C TYR A 101 23.01 -2.55 2.66
N ILE A 102 24.26 -2.87 2.38
CA ILE A 102 24.83 -4.21 2.56
C ILE A 102 26.02 -4.15 3.50
N TRP A 103 26.20 -5.22 4.26
CA TRP A 103 27.41 -5.43 5.06
C TRP A 103 28.58 -5.85 4.17
N GLU A 104 29.72 -5.22 4.42
CA GLU A 104 31.00 -5.59 3.82
C GLU A 104 32.12 -5.71 4.87
N GLY A 105 33.21 -6.37 4.46
CA GLY A 105 34.33 -6.75 5.32
C GLY A 105 34.27 -8.22 5.73
N GLN A 106 35.36 -8.72 6.32
CA GLN A 106 35.45 -10.12 6.76
C GLN A 106 34.51 -10.46 7.93
N PHE A 107 33.93 -9.44 8.58
CA PHE A 107 33.09 -9.57 9.77
C PHE A 107 31.92 -8.58 9.81
N ASP A 108 31.35 -8.20 8.65
CA ASP A 108 30.24 -7.24 8.57
C ASP A 108 30.56 -5.92 9.31
N GLU A 109 31.78 -5.41 9.11
CA GLU A 109 32.33 -4.31 9.92
C GLU A 109 31.62 -2.98 9.68
N TYR A 110 31.10 -2.77 8.47
CA TYR A 110 30.37 -1.57 8.12
C TYR A 110 29.32 -1.83 7.04
N ALA A 111 28.24 -1.07 7.13
CA ALA A 111 27.17 -1.09 6.14
C ALA A 111 27.41 0.04 5.12
N GLN A 112 27.36 -0.28 3.84
CA GLN A 112 27.51 0.70 2.78
C GLN A 112 26.28 0.75 1.87
N PRO A 113 25.94 1.94 1.35
CA PRO A 113 24.80 2.06 0.45
C PRO A 113 25.10 1.45 -0.91
N VAL A 114 24.11 0.77 -1.48
CA VAL A 114 24.18 0.19 -2.82
C VAL A 114 22.91 0.47 -3.62
N ASP A 115 23.04 0.43 -4.95
CA ASP A 115 21.89 0.52 -5.84
C ASP A 115 21.09 -0.78 -5.77
N ALA A 116 19.78 -0.68 -5.57
CA ALA A 116 18.91 -1.86 -5.45
C ALA A 116 18.94 -2.73 -6.72
N ASP A 117 19.11 -2.10 -7.89
CA ASP A 117 19.16 -2.77 -9.19
C ASP A 117 20.46 -3.56 -9.42
N SER A 118 21.49 -3.38 -8.58
CA SER A 118 22.74 -4.13 -8.68
C SER A 118 22.81 -5.35 -7.76
N LEU A 119 21.75 -5.64 -7.00
CA LEU A 119 21.70 -6.77 -6.07
C LEU A 119 21.31 -8.06 -6.77
N GLU A 120 21.96 -9.16 -6.38
CA GLU A 120 21.56 -10.51 -6.75
C GLU A 120 20.88 -11.22 -5.56
N LEU A 121 20.18 -12.32 -5.82
CA LEU A 121 19.54 -13.10 -4.76
C LEU A 121 20.54 -13.62 -3.70
N SER A 122 21.80 -13.86 -4.10
CA SER A 122 22.89 -14.21 -3.19
C SER A 122 23.23 -13.12 -2.18
N ASP A 123 22.89 -11.86 -2.45
CA ASP A 123 23.14 -10.73 -1.55
C ASP A 123 22.07 -10.59 -0.46
N ALA A 124 20.97 -11.33 -0.52
CA ALA A 124 19.86 -11.20 0.44
C ALA A 124 20.31 -11.38 1.90
N GLY A 125 21.31 -12.25 2.14
CA GLY A 125 21.90 -12.47 3.46
C GLY A 125 22.80 -11.33 3.96
N ARG A 126 23.28 -10.47 3.05
CA ARG A 126 24.19 -9.35 3.33
C ARG A 126 23.46 -8.04 3.55
N ILE A 127 22.16 -7.96 3.26
CA ILE A 127 21.37 -6.74 3.44
C ILE A 127 21.39 -6.34 4.92
N ALA A 128 21.85 -5.11 5.17
CA ALA A 128 21.89 -4.49 6.48
C ALA A 128 20.47 -4.04 6.86
N THR A 129 19.76 -4.89 7.60
CA THR A 129 18.31 -4.77 7.85
C THR A 129 17.90 -3.64 8.78
N ILE A 130 18.85 -3.06 9.52
CA ILE A 130 18.64 -1.92 10.42
C ILE A 130 18.74 -0.60 9.64
N GLU A 131 19.64 -0.54 8.67
CA GLU A 131 19.98 0.63 7.87
C GLU A 131 19.12 0.72 6.59
N THR A 132 18.66 -0.41 6.06
CA THR A 132 17.85 -0.48 4.84
C THR A 132 16.43 0.02 5.09
N LEU A 133 15.99 1.02 4.31
CA LEU A 133 14.74 1.73 4.54
C LEU A 133 13.70 1.48 3.44
N ILE A 134 12.46 1.23 3.87
CA ILE A 134 11.27 1.11 3.01
C ILE A 134 10.23 2.15 3.38
N THR A 135 9.38 2.52 2.41
CA THR A 135 8.22 3.37 2.69
C THR A 135 7.04 2.54 3.21
N ARG A 136 6.14 3.16 3.98
CA ARG A 136 4.85 2.56 4.36
C ARG A 136 4.08 2.06 3.15
N LYS A 137 4.07 2.82 2.05
CA LYS A 137 3.39 2.44 0.81
C LYS A 137 3.95 1.14 0.25
N ALA A 138 5.27 1.06 0.06
CA ALA A 138 5.93 -0.13 -0.45
C ALA A 138 5.69 -1.35 0.46
N LEU A 139 5.70 -1.15 1.78
CA LEU A 139 5.38 -2.20 2.74
C LEU A 139 3.94 -2.70 2.60
N LEU A 140 2.96 -1.80 2.47
CA LEU A 140 1.55 -2.15 2.27
C LEU A 140 1.34 -2.87 0.94
N ASP A 141 1.96 -2.39 -0.14
CA ASP A 141 1.91 -3.03 -1.46
C ASP A 141 2.47 -4.46 -1.39
N TRP A 142 3.60 -4.64 -0.71
CA TRP A 142 4.20 -5.95 -0.46
C TRP A 142 3.28 -6.84 0.40
N TYR A 143 2.64 -6.30 1.44
CA TYR A 143 1.68 -7.06 2.24
C TYR A 143 0.47 -7.55 1.43
N LEU A 144 -0.07 -6.71 0.56
CA LEU A 144 -1.19 -7.07 -0.30
C LEU A 144 -0.79 -8.16 -1.30
N LYS A 145 0.40 -8.05 -1.90
CA LYS A 145 0.93 -9.03 -2.85
C LYS A 145 1.17 -10.40 -2.21
N ASN A 146 1.62 -10.42 -0.96
CA ASN A 146 2.02 -11.63 -0.24
C ASN A 146 0.94 -12.19 0.70
N GLY A 147 -0.30 -11.71 0.60
CA GLY A 147 -1.43 -12.21 1.40
C GLY A 147 -1.36 -11.86 2.90
N TYR A 148 -0.57 -10.87 3.28
CA TYR A 148 -0.51 -10.36 4.66
C TYR A 148 -1.69 -9.45 5.00
N ALA A 149 -2.13 -8.69 4.01
CA ALA A 149 -3.29 -7.81 4.07
C ALA A 149 -4.31 -8.18 2.99
N GLU A 150 -5.57 -7.91 3.25
CA GLU A 150 -6.64 -8.04 2.26
C GLU A 150 -6.84 -6.73 1.54
N ARG A 151 -7.08 -6.79 0.22
CA ARG A 151 -7.71 -5.66 -0.45
C ARG A 151 -9.12 -5.57 0.12
N LYS A 152 -9.48 -4.41 0.66
CA LYS A 152 -10.89 -4.11 0.93
C LYS A 152 -11.61 -4.27 -0.40
N GLN A 153 -12.33 -5.39 -0.58
CA GLN A 153 -13.25 -5.50 -1.68
C GLN A 153 -14.27 -4.39 -1.45
N ASN A 154 -14.41 -3.49 -2.43
CA ASN A 154 -15.57 -2.64 -2.47
C ASN A 154 -16.76 -3.58 -2.58
N VAL A 155 -17.39 -3.86 -1.44
CA VAL A 155 -18.67 -4.57 -1.40
C VAL A 155 -19.60 -3.65 -2.16
N SER A 156 -19.92 -4.03 -3.40
CA SER A 156 -21.01 -3.45 -4.15
C SER A 156 -22.26 -3.63 -3.29
N ILE A 157 -22.71 -2.53 -2.68
CA ILE A 157 -23.96 -2.48 -1.95
C ILE A 157 -25.04 -2.97 -2.93
N PRO A 158 -25.80 -4.03 -2.62
CA PRO A 158 -26.95 -4.39 -3.44
C PRO A 158 -27.89 -3.20 -3.46
N GLN A 159 -28.10 -2.60 -4.64
CA GLN A 159 -29.12 -1.56 -4.83
C GLN A 159 -30.47 -2.15 -4.42
N LYS A 160 -30.91 -1.85 -3.20
CA LYS A 160 -32.32 -1.97 -2.82
C LYS A 160 -33.08 -0.98 -3.69
N GLN A 161 -33.89 -1.50 -4.60
CA GLN A 161 -34.86 -0.73 -5.36
C GLN A 161 -35.73 0.09 -4.39
N ALA A 162 -35.73 1.42 -4.56
CA ALA A 162 -36.57 2.32 -3.79
C ALA A 162 -38.01 2.31 -4.33
N PRO A 163 -39.04 2.27 -3.47
CA PRO A 163 -40.41 2.54 -3.89
C PRO A 163 -40.65 4.06 -4.01
N LYS A 164 -41.40 4.45 -5.05
CA LYS A 164 -41.82 5.82 -5.36
C LYS A 164 -42.88 6.31 -4.36
N SER A 165 -42.73 7.53 -3.80
CA SER A 165 -43.69 8.64 -3.95
C SER A 165 -43.47 9.80 -2.96
N SER A 166 -43.55 11.03 -3.51
CA SER A 166 -44.11 12.28 -2.96
C SER A 166 -43.30 13.19 -1.99
N SER A 167 -42.64 14.17 -2.62
CA SER A 167 -42.73 15.64 -2.42
C SER A 167 -42.23 16.36 -1.14
N ALA A 168 -41.16 17.15 -1.38
CA ALA A 168 -40.81 18.50 -0.92
C ALA A 168 -40.51 18.78 0.57
N VAL A 169 -39.27 19.20 0.88
CA VAL A 169 -38.82 20.60 1.12
C VAL A 169 -37.28 20.63 1.12
N LEU A 170 -36.72 21.75 0.64
CA LEU A 170 -35.31 22.08 0.40
C LEU A 170 -34.44 22.07 1.66
N GLU A 171 -33.18 21.62 1.56
CA GLU A 171 -31.98 22.47 1.70
C GLU A 171 -30.67 21.69 1.50
N ASN A 172 -29.73 22.41 0.88
CA ASN A 172 -28.32 22.10 0.62
C ASN A 172 -27.66 21.01 1.45
N ASP A 173 -27.07 20.02 0.77
CA ASP A 173 -25.62 19.85 0.86
C ASP A 173 -25.08 19.05 -0.35
N ARG A 174 -24.27 19.71 -1.18
CA ARG A 174 -23.52 19.07 -2.26
C ARG A 174 -22.38 18.27 -1.64
N GLN A 175 -22.67 17.07 -1.14
CA GLN A 175 -21.64 16.04 -0.96
C GLN A 175 -21.56 15.20 -2.22
N GLN A 176 -21.00 15.79 -3.29
CA GLN A 176 -20.45 15.00 -4.38
C GLN A 176 -19.28 14.20 -3.82
N SER A 177 -19.52 12.91 -3.67
CA SER A 177 -18.55 11.90 -3.29
C SER A 177 -17.51 11.82 -4.41
N THR A 178 -16.36 12.45 -4.20
CA THR A 178 -15.18 12.27 -5.04
C THR A 178 -14.66 10.84 -4.85
N PRO A 179 -14.50 10.04 -5.92
CA PRO A 179 -13.79 8.78 -5.84
C PRO A 179 -12.31 9.06 -5.55
N LEU A 180 -11.85 8.67 -4.36
CA LEU A 180 -10.47 8.73 -3.90
C LEU A 180 -9.56 7.86 -4.77
N LEU A 181 -9.02 8.40 -5.86
CA LEU A 181 -7.86 7.85 -6.54
C LEU A 181 -7.01 9.00 -7.09
N ILE A 182 -6.08 9.48 -6.26
CA ILE A 182 -4.64 9.68 -6.52
C ILE A 182 -4.02 10.11 -5.18
N GLU A 183 -3.68 9.14 -4.33
CA GLU A 183 -2.76 9.35 -3.20
C GLU A 183 -1.32 8.96 -3.58
N ASN A 184 -0.93 9.26 -4.83
CA ASN A 184 0.47 9.40 -5.16
C ASN A 184 0.77 10.89 -5.11
N LYS A 185 1.35 11.33 -3.99
CA LYS A 185 1.93 12.68 -3.88
C LYS A 185 3.14 12.74 -4.82
N ILE A 186 2.88 12.88 -6.12
CA ILE A 186 3.87 13.30 -7.12
C ILE A 186 4.33 14.67 -6.62
N ARG A 187 5.53 14.74 -6.07
CA ARG A 187 6.13 16.01 -5.65
C ARG A 187 6.91 16.58 -6.83
N GLY A 188 6.80 17.89 -7.03
CA GLY A 188 7.40 18.62 -8.15
C GLY A 188 6.35 19.30 -9.02
N CYS A 189 6.79 20.18 -9.93
CA CYS A 189 5.94 20.94 -10.84
C CYS A 189 4.95 20.05 -11.62
N THR A 190 5.38 18.87 -12.06
CA THR A 190 4.52 17.91 -12.78
C THR A 190 3.37 17.38 -11.92
N GLY A 191 3.58 17.23 -10.61
CA GLY A 191 2.53 16.77 -9.68
C GLY A 191 1.39 17.77 -9.53
N GLU A 192 1.72 19.04 -9.36
CA GLU A 192 0.74 20.13 -9.30
C GLU A 192 -0.07 20.24 -10.59
N LYS A 193 0.59 20.07 -11.75
CA LYS A 193 -0.09 20.02 -13.05
C LYS A 193 -1.10 18.87 -13.13
N ILE A 194 -0.81 17.69 -12.58
CA ILE A 194 -1.77 16.57 -12.56
C ILE A 194 -3.01 16.93 -11.75
N TYR A 195 -2.82 17.46 -10.54
CA TYR A 195 -3.94 17.81 -9.68
C TYR A 195 -4.81 18.91 -10.28
N ARG A 196 -4.19 19.93 -10.90
CA ARG A 196 -4.91 20.97 -11.63
C ARG A 196 -5.68 20.41 -12.82
N ALA A 197 -5.04 19.57 -13.64
CA ALA A 197 -5.70 18.90 -14.77
C ALA A 197 -6.94 18.13 -14.29
N ILE A 198 -6.83 17.33 -13.24
CA ILE A 198 -7.96 16.54 -12.74
C ILE A 198 -9.07 17.43 -12.17
N SER A 199 -8.71 18.53 -11.49
CA SER A 199 -9.72 19.45 -10.97
C SER A 199 -10.45 20.24 -12.05
N GLN A 200 -9.76 20.69 -13.11
CA GLN A 200 -10.32 21.53 -14.17
C GLN A 200 -11.00 20.72 -15.28
N PHE A 201 -10.63 19.45 -15.45
CA PHE A 201 -11.14 18.62 -16.54
C PHE A 201 -12.67 18.51 -16.61
N PRO A 202 -13.41 18.34 -15.49
CA PRO A 202 -14.87 18.30 -15.52
C PRO A 202 -15.52 19.63 -15.92
N ASP A 203 -14.89 20.76 -15.61
CA ASP A 203 -15.39 22.09 -15.96
C ASP A 203 -15.14 22.40 -17.44
N GLU A 204 -13.99 21.98 -17.97
CA GLU A 204 -13.63 22.18 -19.37
C GLU A 204 -14.37 21.20 -20.31
N PHE A 205 -14.60 19.97 -19.88
CA PHE A 205 -15.26 18.93 -20.67
C PHE A 205 -16.52 18.39 -19.99
N PRO A 206 -17.55 19.20 -19.69
CA PRO A 206 -18.68 18.78 -18.84
C PRO A 206 -19.48 17.58 -19.39
N SER A 207 -19.40 17.32 -20.69
CA SER A 207 -20.01 16.16 -21.37
C SER A 207 -19.07 14.96 -21.54
N TYR A 208 -17.92 14.91 -20.86
CA TYR A 208 -16.92 13.84 -21.03
C TYR A 208 -17.48 12.43 -20.76
N SER A 209 -18.50 12.31 -19.92
CA SER A 209 -19.18 11.05 -19.58
C SER A 209 -20.03 10.50 -20.72
N GLU A 210 -20.62 11.37 -21.54
CA GLU A 210 -21.51 11.02 -22.66
C GLU A 210 -20.77 11.05 -24.00
N ASN A 211 -19.84 12.00 -24.16
CA ASN A 211 -19.05 12.21 -25.36
C ASN A 211 -17.57 12.46 -24.98
N PRO A 212 -16.77 11.39 -24.78
CA PRO A 212 -15.40 11.53 -24.32
C PRO A 212 -14.54 12.29 -25.35
N PRO A 213 -13.83 13.36 -24.94
CA PRO A 213 -12.99 14.11 -25.85
C PRO A 213 -11.83 13.24 -26.36
N PRO A 214 -11.44 13.36 -27.64
CA PRO A 214 -10.31 12.62 -28.19
C PRO A 214 -9.00 13.06 -27.53
N LEU A 215 -8.26 12.08 -27.00
CA LEU A 215 -7.01 12.28 -26.24
C LEU A 215 -6.00 13.15 -27.00
N ASP A 216 -5.67 12.77 -28.23
CA ASP A 216 -4.62 13.42 -29.01
C ASP A 216 -5.04 14.77 -29.61
N LYS A 217 -6.35 14.98 -29.84
CA LYS A 217 -6.87 16.17 -30.55
C LYS A 217 -7.40 17.25 -29.62
N LYS A 218 -7.81 16.91 -28.40
CA LYS A 218 -8.41 17.87 -27.45
C LYS A 218 -7.72 17.87 -26.10
N ILE A 219 -7.46 16.71 -25.51
CA ILE A 219 -6.92 16.65 -24.14
C ILE A 219 -5.45 17.07 -24.10
N ARG A 220 -4.59 16.56 -25.00
CA ARG A 220 -3.17 16.93 -25.02
C ARG A 220 -2.90 18.40 -25.36
N PRO A 221 -3.57 19.00 -26.37
CA PRO A 221 -3.45 20.44 -26.62
C PRO A 221 -3.93 21.29 -25.44
N TRP A 222 -5.04 20.92 -24.80
CA TRP A 222 -5.52 21.62 -23.60
C TRP A 222 -4.52 21.57 -22.44
N LEU A 223 -3.90 20.41 -22.18
CA LEU A 223 -2.85 20.28 -21.16
C LEU A 223 -1.62 21.15 -21.46
N GLN A 224 -1.33 21.40 -22.74
CA GLN A 224 -0.25 22.30 -23.13
C GLN A 224 -0.62 23.77 -22.87
N GLU A 225 -1.83 24.18 -23.25
CA GLU A 225 -2.30 25.56 -23.17
C GLU A 225 -2.56 26.00 -21.73
N GLU A 226 -3.24 25.15 -20.94
CA GLU A 226 -3.69 25.52 -19.59
C GLU A 226 -2.62 25.27 -18.52
N LEU A 227 -1.72 24.31 -18.73
CA LEU A 227 -0.76 23.85 -17.72
C LEU A 227 0.70 23.90 -18.16
N GLU A 228 0.98 24.52 -19.31
CA GLU A 228 2.33 24.69 -19.87
C GLU A 228 3.11 23.36 -19.91
N CYS A 229 2.44 22.27 -20.27
CA CYS A 229 3.06 20.93 -20.31
C CYS A 229 3.97 20.80 -21.53
N ASP A 230 5.20 20.29 -21.32
CA ASP A 230 6.06 19.90 -22.43
C ASP A 230 5.53 18.65 -23.16
N ALA A 231 6.09 18.31 -24.32
CA ALA A 231 5.60 17.20 -25.15
C ALA A 231 5.61 15.84 -24.43
N ARG A 232 6.55 15.63 -23.49
CA ARG A 232 6.65 14.41 -22.69
C ARG A 232 5.61 14.41 -21.57
N GLU A 233 5.41 15.54 -20.91
CA GLU A 233 4.38 15.74 -19.89
C GLU A 233 2.98 15.57 -20.48
N GLN A 234 2.68 16.16 -21.64
CA GLN A 234 1.38 15.99 -22.31
C GLN A 234 1.03 14.52 -22.56
N HIS A 235 2.03 13.71 -22.94
CA HIS A 235 1.82 12.30 -23.21
C HIS A 235 1.46 11.53 -21.94
N VAL A 236 2.21 11.76 -20.85
CA VAL A 236 2.01 11.07 -19.57
C VAL A 236 0.74 11.56 -18.88
N LEU A 237 0.56 12.87 -18.77
CA LEU A 237 -0.60 13.49 -18.13
C LEU A 237 -1.89 13.20 -18.89
N GLY A 238 -1.86 13.27 -20.22
CA GLY A 238 -3.03 12.92 -21.02
C GLY A 238 -3.47 11.48 -20.79
N LYS A 239 -2.52 10.53 -20.69
CA LYS A 239 -2.84 9.13 -20.38
C LYS A 239 -3.44 8.99 -18.98
N LEU A 240 -2.87 9.67 -17.98
CA LEU A 240 -3.38 9.65 -16.61
C LEU A 240 -4.80 10.25 -16.51
N VAL A 241 -5.06 11.38 -17.15
CA VAL A 241 -6.40 11.99 -17.22
C VAL A 241 -7.38 11.06 -17.93
N SER A 242 -6.98 10.46 -19.04
CA SER A 242 -7.79 9.48 -19.78
C SER A 242 -8.14 8.25 -18.93
N GLU A 243 -7.19 7.75 -18.14
CA GLU A 243 -7.40 6.62 -17.22
C GLU A 243 -8.29 7.02 -16.04
N HIS A 244 -8.06 8.21 -15.46
CA HIS A 244 -8.82 8.71 -14.31
C HIS A 244 -10.31 8.92 -14.65
N PHE A 245 -10.60 9.47 -15.83
CA PHE A 245 -11.97 9.71 -16.28
C PHE A 245 -12.55 8.59 -17.16
N GLY A 246 -11.83 7.47 -17.32
CA GLY A 246 -12.33 6.31 -18.07
C GLY A 246 -12.58 6.56 -19.56
N LEU A 247 -11.86 7.50 -20.18
CA LEU A 247 -12.01 7.86 -21.58
C LEU A 247 -11.46 6.73 -22.45
N LYS A 248 -12.33 5.90 -23.02
CA LYS A 248 -11.92 4.80 -23.89
C LYS A 248 -11.27 5.34 -25.17
N LYS A 249 -10.13 4.75 -25.56
CA LYS A 249 -9.55 4.93 -26.90
C LYS A 249 -10.58 4.51 -27.95
N ARG A 250 -11.16 5.47 -28.68
CA ARG A 250 -11.64 5.18 -30.03
C ARG A 250 -10.40 5.09 -30.91
N THR A 251 -10.00 3.87 -31.24
CA THR A 251 -9.16 3.57 -32.41
C THR A 251 -9.75 4.22 -33.66
#